data_AF-A0A969JF75-F1
#
_entry.id   AF-A0A969JF75-F1
#
_cell.length_a   1.000
_cell.length_b   1.000
_cell.length_c   1.000
_cell.angle_alpha   90.00
_cell.angle_beta   90.00
_cell.angle_gamma   90.00
#
_symmetry.space_group_name_H-M   'P 1'
#
loop_
_entity.id
_entity.type
_entity.pdbx_description
1 polymer ?
#
loop_
_entity_poly.entity_id
_entity_poly.type
_entity_poly.pdbx_seq_one_letter_code
_entity_poly.pdbx_strand_id
1 'polypeptide(L)'
;MFRPANDNVTSRPLVIILPTSNFLPRQARQSPTGIRVASLEPTANVGDSFCIALAQRLSRMGYVTAVADYRMGWNPIDPNILTRTSGLINAAYRGVQDARTCIRFFKANAATYGIDTTRIALWGVGTGGYITSATATLDAYNEIINTKFPENKFINTSGTTATPMVTESINGDIE
;
A
#
# COMPACT_ATOMS: atom_id res chain seq x y z
N MET A 1 -9.42 -10.99 5.36
CA MET A 1 -9.49 -11.63 4.03
C MET A 1 -10.88 -12.20 3.85
N PHE A 2 -11.45 -12.10 2.65
CA PHE A 2 -12.77 -12.62 2.30
C PHE A 2 -12.65 -13.57 1.12
N ARG A 3 -13.44 -14.63 1.14
CA ARG A 3 -13.50 -15.66 0.09
C ARG A 3 -14.96 -16.10 -0.08
N PRO A 4 -15.35 -16.65 -1.24
CA PRO A 4 -16.65 -17.30 -1.38
C PRO A 4 -16.85 -18.38 -0.31
N ALA A 5 -18.08 -18.56 0.17
CA ALA A 5 -18.40 -19.63 1.13
C ALA A 5 -18.45 -20.99 0.43
N ASN A 6 -18.05 -22.07 1.13
CA ASN A 6 -18.00 -23.45 0.59
C ASN A 6 -17.25 -23.56 -0.74
N ASP A 7 -16.12 -22.86 -0.82
CA ASP A 7 -15.37 -22.71 -2.05
C ASP A 7 -14.47 -23.91 -2.34
N ASN A 8 -14.83 -24.68 -3.37
CA ASN A 8 -14.05 -25.82 -3.86
C ASN A 8 -13.11 -25.45 -5.02
N VAL A 9 -13.09 -24.17 -5.44
CA VAL A 9 -12.22 -23.71 -6.53
C VAL A 9 -10.85 -23.34 -5.95
N THR A 10 -9.79 -23.94 -6.49
CA THR A 10 -8.42 -23.79 -5.98
C THR A 10 -7.57 -22.76 -6.74
N SER A 11 -8.14 -22.14 -7.78
CA SER A 11 -7.43 -21.20 -8.66
C SER A 11 -8.29 -19.96 -8.97
N ARG A 12 -8.45 -19.09 -7.96
CA ARG A 12 -9.20 -17.84 -8.07
C ARG A 12 -8.31 -16.63 -8.26
N PRO A 13 -8.75 -15.62 -9.01
CA PRO A 13 -8.09 -14.33 -9.05
C PRO A 13 -8.12 -13.67 -7.65
N LEU A 14 -7.01 -13.07 -7.26
CA LEU A 14 -6.87 -12.32 -6.00
C LEU A 14 -6.98 -10.82 -6.25
N VAL A 15 -7.74 -10.12 -5.40
CA VAL A 15 -7.72 -8.65 -5.30
C VAL A 15 -7.22 -8.24 -3.92
N ILE A 16 -6.08 -7.56 -3.88
CA ILE A 16 -5.54 -6.98 -2.65
C ILE A 16 -5.95 -5.50 -2.60
N ILE A 17 -6.76 -5.14 -1.61
CA ILE A 17 -7.28 -3.79 -1.39
C ILE A 17 -6.36 -3.08 -0.39
N LEU A 18 -5.84 -1.92 -0.78
CA LEU A 18 -5.04 -1.05 0.06
C LEU A 18 -5.90 0.15 0.49
N PRO A 19 -6.21 0.31 1.79
CA PRO A 19 -7.08 1.38 2.27
C PRO A 19 -6.39 2.74 2.21
N THR A 20 -7.16 3.81 2.37
CA THR A 20 -6.59 5.16 2.54
C THR A 20 -5.97 5.33 3.92
N SER A 21 -4.95 6.17 4.07
CA SER A 21 -4.41 6.44 5.41
C SER A 21 -3.62 7.72 5.63
N ASN A 22 -3.32 8.47 4.57
CA ASN A 22 -2.31 9.52 4.59
C ASN A 22 -0.96 9.08 5.21
N PHE A 23 -0.72 7.77 5.31
CA PHE A 23 0.37 7.17 6.07
C PHE A 23 0.44 7.62 7.54
N LEU A 24 -0.70 7.97 8.16
CA LEU A 24 -0.80 8.41 9.55
C LEU A 24 -1.70 7.49 10.37
N PRO A 25 -1.44 7.35 11.69
CA PRO A 25 -2.37 6.67 12.59
C PRO A 25 -3.70 7.41 12.64
N ARG A 26 -4.77 6.69 13.04
CA ARG A 26 -6.15 7.21 13.01
C ARG A 26 -6.29 8.58 13.68
N GLN A 27 -5.63 8.77 14.82
CA GLN A 27 -5.69 9.97 15.64
C GLN A 27 -5.09 11.20 14.95
N ALA A 28 -4.10 11.01 14.06
CA ALA A 28 -3.34 12.11 13.45
C ALA A 28 -3.75 12.40 12.00
N ARG A 29 -4.57 11.55 11.39
CA ARG A 29 -4.87 11.58 9.95
C ARG A 29 -5.89 12.63 9.52
N GLN A 30 -6.73 13.12 10.45
CA GLN A 30 -7.81 14.07 10.18
C GLN A 30 -8.80 13.60 9.08
N SER A 31 -9.04 12.28 8.98
CA SER A 31 -10.01 11.70 8.04
C SER A 31 -10.95 10.72 8.75
N PRO A 32 -12.24 10.69 8.38
CA PRO A 32 -13.19 9.69 8.90
C PRO A 32 -12.97 8.29 8.30
N THR A 33 -12.12 8.15 7.27
CA THR A 33 -11.87 6.88 6.56
C THR A 33 -10.45 6.32 6.76
N GLY A 34 -10.30 5.04 6.41
CA GLY A 34 -9.04 4.32 6.39
C GLY A 34 -8.69 3.59 7.68
N ILE A 35 -9.68 3.31 8.53
CA ILE A 35 -9.47 2.55 9.75
C ILE A 35 -8.83 1.20 9.37
N ARG A 36 -7.65 0.91 9.92
CA ARG A 36 -6.99 -0.40 9.79
C ARG A 36 -7.92 -1.47 10.32
N VAL A 37 -7.82 -2.68 9.77
CA VAL A 37 -8.48 -3.86 10.36
C VAL A 37 -7.83 -4.14 11.73
N ALA A 38 -8.40 -3.61 12.81
CA ALA A 38 -7.76 -3.60 14.13
C ALA A 38 -8.00 -4.88 14.97
N SER A 39 -8.70 -5.89 14.44
CA SER A 39 -8.81 -7.18 15.09
C SER A 39 -8.88 -8.33 14.08
N LEU A 40 -8.22 -9.44 14.44
CA LEU A 40 -8.40 -10.75 13.80
C LEU A 40 -9.76 -11.40 14.14
N GLU A 41 -10.56 -10.76 15.00
CA GLU A 41 -11.90 -11.21 15.37
C GLU A 41 -12.89 -11.12 14.19
N PRO A 42 -13.52 -12.24 13.78
CA PRO A 42 -14.40 -12.30 12.61
C PRO A 42 -15.69 -11.44 12.71
N THR A 43 -16.05 -11.02 13.91
CA THR A 43 -17.36 -10.42 14.24
C THR A 43 -17.33 -8.92 14.46
N ALA A 44 -16.15 -8.32 14.55
CA ALA A 44 -16.04 -6.89 14.73
C ALA A 44 -15.68 -6.27 13.37
N ASN A 45 -16.54 -5.41 12.84
CA ASN A 45 -16.28 -4.56 11.66
C ASN A 45 -15.17 -3.55 11.98
N VAL A 46 -13.98 -4.01 12.35
CA VAL A 46 -12.90 -3.16 12.86
C VAL A 46 -12.01 -2.70 11.72
N GLY A 47 -12.56 -2.40 10.54
CA GLY A 47 -11.81 -1.91 9.38
C GLY A 47 -12.62 -0.89 8.61
N ASP A 48 -11.99 -0.19 7.67
CA ASP A 48 -12.66 0.76 6.80
C ASP A 48 -13.88 0.12 6.11
N SER A 49 -15.08 0.61 6.44
CA SER A 49 -16.35 -0.01 6.02
C SER A 49 -16.51 -0.04 4.50
N PHE A 50 -15.96 0.94 3.79
CA PHE A 50 -15.95 0.96 2.34
C PHE A 50 -15.08 -0.17 1.78
N CYS A 51 -13.86 -0.34 2.30
CA CYS A 51 -12.96 -1.41 1.89
C CYS A 51 -13.54 -2.80 2.19
N ILE A 52 -14.19 -2.96 3.35
CA ILE A 52 -14.87 -4.20 3.74
C ILE A 52 -16.04 -4.50 2.79
N ALA A 53 -16.89 -3.51 2.50
CA ALA A 53 -18.02 -3.69 1.57
C ALA A 53 -17.54 -4.03 0.15
N LEU A 54 -16.46 -3.39 -0.32
CA LEU A 54 -15.83 -3.69 -1.60
C LEU A 54 -15.30 -5.13 -1.64
N ALA A 55 -14.57 -5.56 -0.60
CA ALA A 55 -14.02 -6.90 -0.50
C ALA A 55 -15.12 -7.98 -0.50
N GLN A 56 -16.21 -7.75 0.25
CA GLN A 56 -17.37 -8.64 0.26
C GLN A 56 -18.04 -8.72 -1.11
N ARG A 57 -18.22 -7.58 -1.80
CA ARG A 57 -18.82 -7.55 -3.14
C ARG A 57 -17.98 -8.33 -4.15
N LEU A 58 -16.68 -8.10 -4.17
CA LEU A 58 -15.75 -8.84 -5.03
C LEU A 58 -15.72 -10.34 -4.69
N SER A 59 -15.79 -10.69 -3.40
CA SER A 59 -15.85 -12.10 -3.00
C SER A 59 -17.13 -12.79 -3.50
N ARG A 60 -18.28 -12.10 -3.48
CA ARG A 60 -19.53 -12.61 -4.08
C ARG A 60 -19.44 -12.77 -5.61
N MET A 61 -18.53 -12.04 -6.26
CA MET A 61 -18.24 -12.17 -7.69
C MET A 61 -17.20 -13.27 -7.99
N GLY A 62 -16.72 -14.00 -6.98
CA GLY A 62 -15.82 -15.14 -7.15
C GLY A 62 -14.33 -14.82 -7.05
N TYR A 63 -13.95 -13.64 -6.55
CA TYR A 63 -12.56 -13.30 -6.26
C TYR A 63 -12.17 -13.73 -4.84
N VAL A 64 -10.91 -14.08 -4.63
CA VAL A 64 -10.33 -14.02 -3.28
C VAL A 64 -9.97 -12.56 -3.02
N THR A 65 -10.28 -12.03 -1.84
CA THR A 65 -9.95 -10.62 -1.54
C THR A 65 -9.27 -10.43 -0.19
N ALA A 66 -8.26 -9.56 -0.16
CA ALA A 66 -7.53 -9.23 1.05
C ALA A 66 -7.50 -7.72 1.23
N VAL A 67 -7.98 -7.21 2.37
CA VAL A 67 -7.72 -5.83 2.77
C VAL A 67 -6.40 -5.84 3.53
N ALA A 68 -5.36 -5.24 2.96
CA ALA A 68 -4.00 -5.29 3.48
C ALA A 68 -3.60 -3.98 4.15
N ASP A 69 -2.94 -4.12 5.30
CA ASP A 69 -2.34 -3.02 6.04
C ASP A 69 -0.90 -2.78 5.58
N TYR A 70 -0.45 -1.53 5.62
CA TYR A 70 0.91 -1.11 5.23
C TYR A 70 1.50 -0.12 6.23
N ARG A 71 2.81 0.07 6.24
CA ARG A 71 3.54 0.92 7.20
C ARG A 71 3.11 2.38 7.07
N MET A 72 3.11 3.03 8.22
CA MET A 72 2.77 4.44 8.39
C MET A 72 3.99 5.19 8.96
N GLY A 73 3.89 6.51 9.00
CA GLY A 73 4.76 7.38 9.77
C GLY A 73 5.46 8.41 8.92
N TRP A 74 5.08 9.67 9.09
CA TRP A 74 5.81 10.85 8.67
C TRP A 74 5.37 12.01 9.56
N ASN A 75 6.10 13.13 9.56
CA ASN A 75 5.75 14.30 10.37
C ASN A 75 5.01 15.35 9.51
N PRO A 76 3.67 15.50 9.64
CA PRO A 76 2.91 16.45 8.83
C PRO A 76 3.00 17.91 9.31
N ILE A 77 3.48 18.14 10.54
CA ILE A 77 3.54 19.46 11.18
C ILE A 77 4.95 20.06 11.20
N ASP A 78 5.93 19.40 10.57
CA ASP A 78 7.28 19.96 10.45
C ASP A 78 7.21 21.32 9.73
N PRO A 79 7.82 22.39 10.25
CA PRO A 79 7.73 23.71 9.63
C PRO A 79 8.36 23.73 8.22
N ASN A 80 9.37 22.89 7.97
CA ASN A 80 10.02 22.80 6.68
C ASN A 80 9.22 21.93 5.70
N ILE A 81 8.75 22.53 4.61
CA ILE A 81 7.97 21.85 3.57
C ILE A 81 8.72 20.72 2.87
N LEU A 82 10.04 20.84 2.69
CA LEU A 82 10.85 19.82 2.04
C LEU A 82 11.11 18.63 2.98
N THR A 83 11.25 18.87 4.29
CA THR A 83 11.30 17.79 5.29
C THR A 83 9.97 17.03 5.33
N ARG A 84 8.83 17.74 5.34
CA ARG A 84 7.50 17.12 5.26
C ARG A 84 7.32 16.28 4.01
N THR A 85 7.64 16.86 2.85
CA THR A 85 7.54 16.19 1.55
C THR A 85 8.41 14.93 1.53
N SER A 86 9.67 15.01 1.98
CA SER A 86 10.57 13.86 2.06
C SER A 86 10.02 12.76 2.97
N GLY A 87 9.46 13.13 4.14
CA GLY A 87 8.82 12.18 5.05
C GLY A 87 7.62 11.45 4.41
N LEU A 88 6.76 12.18 3.69
CA LEU A 88 5.62 11.61 2.98
C LEU A 88 6.06 10.65 1.86
N ILE A 89 7.06 11.04 1.07
CA ILE A 89 7.63 10.18 0.01
C ILE A 89 8.23 8.90 0.61
N ASN A 90 8.96 9.00 1.72
CA ASN A 90 9.50 7.83 2.43
C ASN A 90 8.42 6.91 3.00
N ALA A 91 7.26 7.46 3.40
CA ALA A 91 6.12 6.65 3.80
C ALA A 91 5.47 5.93 2.61
N ALA A 92 5.35 6.59 1.46
CA ALA A 92 4.87 5.97 0.23
C ALA A 92 5.80 4.84 -0.26
N TYR A 93 7.11 5.07 -0.24
CA TYR A 93 8.12 4.07 -0.62
C TYR A 93 8.03 2.79 0.23
N ARG A 94 7.91 2.93 1.56
CA ARG A 94 7.66 1.79 2.45
C ARG A 94 6.33 1.08 2.15
N GLY A 95 5.30 1.83 1.79
CA GLY A 95 4.02 1.27 1.36
C GLY A 95 4.16 0.37 0.12
N VAL A 96 4.99 0.75 -0.85
CA VAL A 96 5.28 -0.07 -2.04
C VAL A 96 5.97 -1.37 -1.67
N GLN A 97 7.01 -1.30 -0.84
CA GLN A 97 7.69 -2.49 -0.31
C GLN A 97 6.71 -3.43 0.41
N ASP A 98 5.76 -2.88 1.18
CA ASP A 98 4.75 -3.67 1.89
C ASP A 98 3.75 -4.33 0.93
N ALA A 99 3.34 -3.62 -0.12
CA ALA A 99 2.46 -4.17 -1.15
C ALA A 99 3.14 -5.32 -1.91
N ARG A 100 4.42 -5.15 -2.29
CA ARG A 100 5.22 -6.20 -2.93
C ARG A 100 5.41 -7.41 -2.02
N THR A 101 5.70 -7.18 -0.74
CA THR A 101 5.79 -8.24 0.28
C THR A 101 4.46 -8.98 0.46
N CYS A 102 3.34 -8.25 0.45
CA CYS A 102 2.00 -8.83 0.52
C CYS A 102 1.70 -9.73 -0.69
N ILE A 103 2.07 -9.28 -1.91
CA ILE A 103 1.95 -10.09 -3.13
C ILE A 103 2.79 -11.37 -2.99
N ARG A 104 4.06 -11.27 -2.56
CA ARG A 104 4.94 -12.42 -2.33
C ARG A 104 4.35 -13.39 -1.31
N PHE A 105 3.81 -12.88 -0.21
CA PHE A 105 3.14 -13.69 0.81
C PHE A 105 1.99 -14.51 0.21
N PHE A 106 1.09 -13.88 -0.57
CA PHE A 106 -0.01 -14.60 -1.20
C PHE A 106 0.45 -15.60 -2.27
N LYS A 107 1.48 -15.27 -3.04
CA LYS A 107 2.07 -16.20 -4.01
C LYS A 107 2.66 -17.44 -3.31
N ALA A 108 3.41 -17.24 -2.23
CA ALA A 108 4.00 -18.33 -1.44
C ALA A 108 2.94 -19.21 -0.77
N ASN A 109 1.76 -18.66 -0.48
CA ASN A 109 0.65 -19.35 0.20
C ASN A 109 -0.55 -19.62 -0.73
N ALA A 110 -0.33 -19.65 -2.04
CA ALA A 110 -1.40 -19.73 -3.03
C ALA A 110 -2.29 -20.96 -2.85
N ALA A 111 -1.70 -22.13 -2.56
CA ALA A 111 -2.43 -23.37 -2.31
C ALA A 111 -3.33 -23.28 -1.06
N THR A 112 -2.85 -22.66 0.01
CA THR A 112 -3.61 -22.45 1.26
C THR A 112 -4.83 -21.55 1.05
N TYR A 113 -4.73 -20.63 0.08
CA TYR A 113 -5.74 -19.61 -0.16
C TYR A 113 -6.58 -19.82 -1.42
N GLY A 114 -6.28 -20.85 -2.23
CA GLY A 114 -6.96 -21.13 -3.50
C GLY A 114 -6.74 -20.03 -4.55
N ILE A 115 -5.54 -19.44 -4.58
CA ILE A 115 -5.23 -18.26 -5.41
C ILE A 115 -4.46 -18.69 -6.66
N ASP A 116 -4.84 -18.10 -7.79
CA ASP A 116 -4.05 -18.13 -9.02
C ASP A 116 -2.95 -17.06 -8.96
N THR A 117 -1.68 -17.49 -8.88
CA THR A 117 -0.53 -16.59 -8.77
C THR A 117 -0.29 -15.72 -10.01
N THR A 118 -0.92 -16.05 -11.14
CA THR A 118 -0.86 -15.28 -12.39
C THR A 118 -1.95 -14.23 -12.48
N ARG A 119 -2.97 -14.27 -11.60
CA ARG A 119 -4.12 -13.35 -11.60
C ARG A 119 -4.25 -12.62 -10.26
N ILE A 120 -3.34 -11.68 -10.03
CA ILE A 120 -3.34 -10.82 -8.84
C ILE A 120 -3.52 -9.36 -9.26
N ALA A 121 -4.50 -8.68 -8.65
CA ALA A 121 -4.72 -7.25 -8.84
C ALA A 121 -4.56 -6.49 -7.51
N LEU A 122 -4.03 -5.28 -7.57
CA LEU A 122 -4.04 -4.33 -6.47
C LEU A 122 -5.17 -3.31 -6.68
N TRP A 123 -5.92 -3.00 -5.63
CA TRP A 123 -6.97 -1.99 -5.63
C TRP A 123 -6.69 -0.95 -4.55
N GLY A 124 -6.32 0.26 -4.96
CA GLY A 124 -6.00 1.35 -4.03
C GLY A 124 -7.19 2.26 -3.73
N VAL A 125 -7.42 2.59 -2.47
CA VAL A 125 -8.40 3.60 -2.02
C VAL A 125 -7.65 4.78 -1.43
N GLY A 126 -7.85 5.99 -1.97
CA GLY A 126 -7.13 7.20 -1.52
C GLY A 126 -5.62 7.01 -1.54
N THR A 127 -4.96 7.07 -0.37
CA THR A 127 -3.52 6.81 -0.23
C THR A 127 -3.09 5.43 -0.77
N GLY A 128 -3.93 4.41 -0.64
CA GLY A 128 -3.66 3.11 -1.24
C GLY A 128 -3.52 3.18 -2.77
N GLY A 129 -4.12 4.18 -3.42
CA GLY A 129 -3.92 4.46 -4.85
C GLY A 129 -2.49 4.84 -5.18
N TYR A 130 -1.83 5.64 -4.34
CA TYR A 130 -0.41 5.98 -4.52
C TYR A 130 0.46 4.73 -4.49
N ILE A 131 0.20 3.85 -3.52
CA ILE A 131 0.93 2.59 -3.36
C ILE A 131 0.67 1.68 -4.55
N THR A 132 -0.60 1.50 -4.95
CA THR A 132 -0.96 0.65 -6.09
C THR A 132 -0.30 1.12 -7.37
N SER A 133 -0.40 2.43 -7.69
CA SER A 133 0.22 2.99 -8.89
C SER A 133 1.74 2.81 -8.86
N ALA A 134 2.39 3.19 -7.76
CA ALA A 134 3.85 3.05 -7.65
C ALA A 134 4.29 1.57 -7.68
N THR A 135 3.55 0.65 -7.06
CA THR A 135 3.86 -0.79 -7.13
C THR A 135 3.78 -1.33 -8.55
N ALA A 136 2.93 -0.75 -9.40
CA ALA A 136 2.75 -1.17 -10.78
C ALA A 136 3.72 -0.50 -11.77
N THR A 137 4.34 0.63 -11.40
CA THR A 137 5.12 1.46 -12.34
C THR A 137 6.54 1.77 -11.91
N LEU A 138 6.91 1.53 -10.66
CA LEU A 138 8.27 1.75 -10.16
C LEU A 138 8.98 0.39 -10.13
N ASP A 139 9.92 0.18 -11.05
CA ASP A 139 10.67 -1.09 -11.16
C ASP A 139 12.04 -0.99 -10.49
N ALA A 140 12.71 0.17 -10.58
CA ALA A 140 14.04 0.38 -10.03
C ALA A 140 14.18 1.70 -9.27
N TYR A 141 15.02 1.70 -8.22
CA TYR A 141 15.36 2.91 -7.46
C TYR A 141 15.86 4.06 -8.35
N ASN A 142 16.63 3.74 -9.40
CA ASN A 142 17.15 4.74 -10.33
C ASN A 142 16.07 5.56 -11.04
N GLU A 143 14.83 5.09 -11.13
CA GLU A 143 13.72 5.88 -11.70
C GLU A 143 13.31 7.05 -10.79
N ILE A 144 13.51 6.91 -9.47
CA ILE A 144 13.21 7.98 -8.50
C ILE A 144 14.18 9.14 -8.70
N ILE A 145 15.49 8.86 -8.69
CA ILE A 145 16.51 9.91 -8.80
C ILE A 145 16.61 10.49 -10.21
N ASN A 146 16.23 9.73 -11.24
CA ASN A 146 16.26 10.17 -12.64
C ASN A 146 14.89 10.64 -13.17
N THR A 147 13.93 10.96 -12.28
CA THR A 147 12.61 11.44 -12.70
C THR A 147 12.74 12.74 -13.52
N LYS A 148 12.17 12.74 -14.73
CA LYS A 148 12.25 13.85 -15.70
C LYS A 148 11.02 14.76 -15.76
N PHE A 149 9.88 14.32 -15.22
CA PHE A 149 8.60 15.04 -15.36
C PHE A 149 7.85 15.19 -14.03
N PRO A 150 8.00 16.33 -13.33
CA PRO A 150 9.06 17.31 -13.51
C PRO A 150 10.45 16.78 -13.13
N GLU A 151 11.49 17.36 -13.69
CA GLU A 151 12.89 17.05 -13.34
C GLU A 151 13.14 17.32 -11.84
N ASN A 152 13.99 16.52 -11.22
CA ASN A 152 14.37 16.66 -9.81
C ASN A 152 13.20 16.58 -8.80
N LYS A 153 12.06 16.01 -9.20
CA LYS A 153 10.86 15.92 -8.35
C LYS A 153 11.12 15.30 -6.97
N PHE A 154 12.00 14.30 -6.91
CA PHE A 154 12.32 13.54 -5.70
C PHE A 154 13.68 13.90 -5.11
N ILE A 155 14.17 15.10 -5.39
CA ILE A 155 15.43 15.63 -4.87
C ILE A 155 15.12 16.77 -3.89
N ASN A 156 15.62 16.67 -2.67
CA ASN A 156 15.53 17.70 -1.65
C ASN A 156 16.69 18.71 -1.82
N THR A 157 16.33 19.97 -2.02
CA THR A 157 17.26 21.08 -2.26
C THR A 157 17.35 22.08 -1.09
N SER A 158 16.84 21.73 0.11
CA SER A 158 16.90 22.61 1.30
C SER A 158 18.30 22.89 1.84
N GLY A 159 19.27 22.02 1.53
CA GLY A 159 20.63 22.11 2.04
C GLY A 159 21.63 22.65 1.01
N THR A 160 22.89 22.77 1.42
CA THR A 160 24.00 23.13 0.51
C THR A 160 24.25 22.07 -0.57
N THR A 161 23.78 20.84 -0.34
CA THR A 161 23.87 19.71 -1.28
C THR A 161 22.49 19.14 -1.53
N ALA A 162 22.15 18.97 -2.81
CA ALA A 162 20.93 18.29 -3.23
C ALA A 162 20.99 16.81 -2.81
N THR A 163 19.97 16.34 -2.09
CA THR A 163 19.91 14.96 -1.57
C THR A 163 18.64 14.27 -2.05
N PRO A 164 18.71 13.00 -2.52
CA PRO A 164 17.51 12.24 -2.83
C PRO A 164 16.56 12.14 -1.63
N MET A 165 15.25 12.29 -1.86
CA MET A 165 14.23 12.12 -0.82
C MET A 165 14.13 10.67 -0.34
N VAL A 166 14.55 9.71 -1.19
CA VAL A 166 14.71 8.28 -0.88
C VAL A 166 16.16 7.89 -1.14
N THR A 167 16.78 7.19 -0.21
CA THR A 167 18.13 6.65 -0.31
C THR A 167 18.11 5.18 0.11
N GLU A 168 18.51 4.25 -0.75
CA GLU A 168 18.39 2.80 -0.47
C GLU A 168 19.13 2.36 0.80
N SER A 169 20.30 2.95 1.09
CA SER A 169 21.06 2.63 2.31
C SER A 169 20.33 2.99 3.61
N ILE A 170 19.30 3.84 3.54
CA ILE A 170 18.47 4.29 4.68
C ILE A 170 17.07 3.68 4.60
N ASN A 171 16.48 3.68 3.41
CA ASN A 171 15.08 3.30 3.18
C ASN A 171 14.88 1.83 2.79
N GLY A 172 15.97 1.11 2.53
CA GLY A 172 15.95 -0.24 1.97
C GLY A 172 15.76 -0.26 0.46
N ASP A 173 15.92 -1.45 -0.12
CA ASP A 173 15.63 -1.74 -1.52
C ASP A 173 14.10 -1.68 -1.79
N ILE A 174 13.73 -1.34 -3.02
CA ILE A 174 12.33 -1.34 -3.46
C ILE A 174 11.81 -2.76 -3.69
N GLU A 175 12.69 -3.74 -3.96
CA GLU A 175 12.36 -5.16 -4.13
C GLU A 175 12.13 -5.90 -2.79
#